data_AF-A0A5E6N3Y5-F1
#
_entry.id   AF-A0A5E6N3Y5-F1
#
_cell.length_a   1.000
_cell.length_b   1.000
_cell.length_c   1.000
_cell.angle_alpha   90.00
_cell.angle_beta   90.00
_cell.angle_gamma   90.00
#
_symmetry.space_group_name_H-M   'P 1'
#
loop_
_entity.id
_entity.type
_entity.pdbx_description
1 polymer ?
#
loop_
_entity_poly.entity_id
_entity_poly.type
_entity_poly.pdbx_seq_one_letter_code
_entity_poly.pdbx_strand_id
1 'polypeptide(L)' 'MHINSKREDGYHNLQSIFQLLDYYDELTISVRQDGVITRTSGNEDIPEQQDLIIKAAQAL' A
#
# COMPACT_ATOMS: atom_id res chain seq x y z
N MET A 1 5.36 1.20 20.28
CA MET A 1 6.45 1.38 19.29
C MET A 1 7.74 1.68 20.03
N HIS A 2 8.81 0.95 19.73
CA HIS A 2 10.15 1.16 20.26
C HIS A 2 11.18 1.15 19.11
N ILE A 3 12.18 2.02 19.19
CA ILE A 3 13.30 2.08 18.24
C ILE A 3 14.48 1.39 18.90
N ASN A 4 14.93 0.27 18.33
CA ASN A 4 16.01 -0.54 18.90
C ASN A 4 17.39 0.04 18.53
N SER A 5 17.57 0.43 17.27
CA SER A 5 18.82 0.97 16.75
C SER A 5 18.63 1.64 15.39
N LYS A 6 19.63 2.42 14.96
CA LYS A 6 19.75 2.94 13.59
C LYS A 6 20.88 2.21 12.88
N ARG A 7 20.60 1.67 11.69
CA ARG A 7 21.54 0.98 10.80
C ARG A 7 22.49 1.98 10.14
N GLU A 8 23.59 1.48 9.60
CA GLU A 8 24.58 2.29 8.86
C GLU A 8 23.98 2.94 7.60
N ASP A 9 23.00 2.29 6.97
CA ASP A 9 22.24 2.83 5.82
C ASP A 9 21.16 3.85 6.20
N GLY A 10 21.04 4.18 7.49
CA GLY A 10 20.13 5.18 8.00
C GLY A 10 18.74 4.69 8.41
N TYR A 11 18.39 3.43 8.19
CA TYR A 11 17.09 2.86 8.59
C TYR A 11 17.04 2.49 10.08
N HIS A 12 15.85 2.54 10.67
CA HIS A 12 15.65 2.17 12.08
C HIS A 12 15.15 0.74 12.21
N ASN A 13 15.75 -0.01 13.12
CA ASN A 13 15.20 -1.28 13.59
C ASN A 13 14.13 -0.98 14.63
N LEU A 14 12.92 -1.45 14.41
CA LEU A 14 11.77 -1.19 15.27
C LEU A 14 11.30 -2.47 15.95
N GLN A 15 10.84 -2.33 17.19
CA GLN A 15 10.00 -3.32 17.86
C GLN A 15 8.65 -2.68 18.13
N SER A 16 7.59 -3.26 17.59
CA SER A 16 6.24 -2.77 17.83
C SER A 16 5.26 -3.93 17.86
N ILE A 17 4.12 -3.68 18.48
CA ILE A 17 2.93 -4.52 18.39
C ILE A 17 1.96 -3.77 17.46
N PHE A 18 1.22 -4.52 16.65
CA PHE A 18 0.17 -4.01 15.81
C PHE A 18 -1.16 -4.60 16.24
N GLN A 19 -2.21 -3.79 16.17
CA GLN A 19 -3.58 -4.20 16.40
C GLN A 19 -4.43 -3.68 15.25
N LEU A 20 -5.21 -4.55 14.63
CA LEU A 20 -6.17 -4.16 13.61
C LEU A 20 -7.38 -3.48 14.26
N LEU A 21 -7.93 -2.49 13.56
CA LEU A 21 -9.17 -1.83 13.91
C LEU A 21 -10.25 -2.25 12.93
N ASP A 22 -11.49 -2.29 13.40
CA ASP A 22 -12.68 -2.49 12.56
C ASP A 22 -13.13 -1.17 11.91
N TYR A 23 -12.15 -0.46 11.32
CA TYR A 23 -12.35 0.79 10.59
C TYR A 23 -11.32 0.83 9.47
N TYR A 24 -11.79 0.70 8.24
CA TYR A 24 -10.96 0.43 7.08
C TYR A 24 -11.58 0.99 5.79
N ASP A 25 -10.75 1.13 4.76
CA ASP A 25 -11.20 1.37 3.39
C ASP A 25 -11.64 0.06 2.75
N GLU A 26 -12.66 0.10 1.89
CA GLU A 26 -13.13 -1.06 1.12
C GLU A 26 -12.70 -0.95 -0.34
N LEU A 27 -12.22 -2.07 -0.90
CA LEU A 27 -11.79 -2.16 -2.30
C LEU A 27 -12.71 -3.09 -3.08
N THR A 28 -13.28 -2.59 -4.17
CA THR A 28 -14.03 -3.41 -5.14
C THR A 28 -13.16 -3.67 -6.37
N ILE A 29 -13.02 -4.93 -6.78
CA ILE A 29 -12.19 -5.34 -7.92
C ILE A 29 -13.05 -6.04 -8.96
N SER A 30 -12.95 -5.59 -10.21
CA SER A 30 -13.59 -6.20 -11.37
C SER A 30 -12.54 -6.64 -12.38
N VAL A 31 -12.55 -7.94 -12.72
CA VAL A 31 -11.61 -8.50 -13.70
C VAL A 31 -11.93 -8.02 -15.10
N ARG A 32 -10.89 -7.67 -15.85
CA ARG A 32 -10.97 -7.27 -17.27
C ARG A 32 -10.24 -8.30 -18.14
N GLN A 33 -10.62 -8.37 -19.41
CA GLN A 33 -10.03 -9.31 -20.38
C GLN A 33 -8.97 -8.64 -21.29
N ASP A 34 -8.78 -7.34 -21.17
CA ASP A 34 -7.85 -6.55 -21.99
C ASP A 34 -6.42 -6.47 -21.42
N GLY A 35 -6.19 -7.07 -20.25
CA GLY A 35 -4.89 -7.05 -19.57
C GLY A 35 -4.51 -5.69 -18.98
N VAL A 36 -5.44 -4.74 -18.92
CA VAL A 36 -5.17 -3.39 -18.40
C VAL A 36 -5.59 -3.30 -16.93
N ILE A 37 -4.69 -2.79 -16.09
CA ILE A 37 -4.96 -2.46 -14.68
C ILE A 37 -5.29 -0.97 -14.59
N THR A 38 -6.43 -0.63 -13.98
CA THR A 38 -6.88 0.76 -13.83
C THR A 38 -7.50 1.01 -12.46
N ARG A 39 -7.21 2.16 -11.83
CA ARG A 39 -7.92 2.68 -10.65
C ARG A 39 -9.06 3.59 -11.10
N THR A 40 -10.29 3.12 -10.94
CA THR A 40 -11.49 3.86 -11.36
C THR A 40 -12.00 4.86 -10.33
N SER A 41 -11.61 4.72 -9.06
CA SER A 41 -11.98 5.60 -7.95
C SER A 41 -10.95 5.49 -6.83
N GLY A 42 -10.93 6.48 -5.92
CA GLY A 42 -9.99 6.54 -4.80
C GLY A 42 -9.47 7.95 -4.58
N ASN A 43 -8.26 8.07 -4.04
CA ASN A 43 -7.64 9.36 -3.77
C ASN A 43 -7.15 10.03 -5.08
N GLU A 44 -7.84 11.09 -5.50
CA GLU A 44 -7.53 11.85 -6.71
C GLU A 44 -6.22 12.65 -6.62
N ASP A 45 -5.75 12.98 -5.42
CA ASP A 45 -4.49 13.71 -5.21
C ASP A 45 -3.25 12.84 -5.47
N ILE A 46 -3.43 11.52 -5.54
CA ILE A 46 -2.34 10.57 -5.82
C ILE A 46 -2.44 10.16 -7.29
N PRO A 47 -1.43 10.49 -8.13
CA PRO A 47 -1.37 9.99 -9.49
C PRO A 47 -1.40 8.45 -9.51
N GLU A 48 -2.11 7.88 -10.47
CA GLU A 48 -2.35 6.44 -10.55
C GLU A 48 -1.06 5.61 -10.55
N GLN A 49 0.00 6.09 -11.20
CA GLN A 49 1.30 5.41 -11.27
C GLN A 49 2.04 5.39 -9.92
N GLN A 50 1.64 6.24 -8.97
CA GLN A 50 2.22 6.29 -7.64
C GLN A 50 1.42 5.49 -6.61
N ASP A 51 0.18 5.14 -6.93
CA ASP A 51 -0.74 4.39 -6.08
C ASP A 51 -0.19 2.99 -5.77
N LEU A 52 -0.22 2.62 -4.48
CA LEU A 52 0.25 1.32 -4.01
C LEU A 52 -0.66 0.17 -4.47
N ILE A 53 -1.96 0.41 -4.70
CA ILE A 53 -2.89 -0.59 -5.25
C ILE A 53 -2.44 -1.00 -6.66
N ILE A 54 -2.11 -0.01 -7.50
CA ILE A 54 -1.65 -0.24 -8.88
C ILE A 54 -0.27 -0.90 -8.89
N LYS A 55 0.67 -0.40 -8.09
CA LYS A 55 2.01 -0.99 -7.97
C LYS A 55 1.97 -2.44 -7.48
N ALA A 56 1.10 -2.74 -6.51
CA ALA A 56 0.92 -4.11 -6.01
C ALA A 56 0.35 -5.03 -7.09
N ALA A 57 -0.68 -4.58 -7.82
CA ALA A 57 -1.27 -5.36 -8.90
C ALA A 57 -0.31 -5.66 -10.06
N GLN A 58 0.64 -4.75 -10.34
CA GLN A 58 1.68 -4.93 -11.37
C GLN A 58 2.87 -5.81 -10.93
N ALA A 59 3.05 -6.03 -9.62
CA ALA A 59 4.16 -6.79 -9.07
C ALA A 59 3.91 -8.30 -8.96
N LEU A 60 2.71 -8.76 -9.31
CA LEU A 60 2.26 -10.16 -9.29
C LEU A 60 2.38 -10.80 -10.67
#